data_AF-A0AAP5YDV1-F1
#
_entry.id   AF-A0AAP5YDV1-F1
#
_cell.length_a   1.000
_cell.length_b   1.000
_cell.length_c   1.000
_cell.angle_alpha   90.00
_cell.angle_beta   90.00
_cell.angle_gamma   90.00
#
_symmetry.space_group_name_H-M   'P 1'
#
loop_
_entity.id
_entity.type
_entity.pdbx_description
1 polymer ?
#
loop_
_entity_poly.entity_id
_entity_poly.type
_entity_poly.pdbx_seq_one_letter_code
_entity_poly.pdbx_strand_id
1 'polypeptide(L)'
;VDAVKALIHDRMMETVFTELEAASALFTVAEPKPVAHVDILAGGRLALEEANVSLGLALAEDEIDYLVENFTKLGRNPNDIELMMFAQANSEHCRHKIFNADWTIDGVDQEKSLFKMIKNTFETTPDHVLSAYKDNAAVMTGSKVGRFFPDPKTRQYTYHHEDAHILMKVETHNHPTAISPWP
;
A
#
# COMPACT_ATOMS: atom_id res chain seq x y z
N VAL A 1 34.89 0.15 21.45
CA VAL A 1 33.51 -0.17 21.92
C VAL A 1 32.54 -0.18 20.75
N ASP A 2 32.55 0.83 19.88
CA ASP A 2 31.57 0.93 18.78
C ASP A 2 31.67 -0.18 17.72
N ALA A 3 32.88 -0.66 17.41
CA ALA A 3 33.07 -1.80 16.50
C ALA A 3 32.44 -3.11 17.01
N VAL A 4 32.39 -3.33 18.33
CA VAL A 4 31.76 -4.54 18.90
C VAL A 4 30.24 -4.40 18.90
N LYS A 5 29.72 -3.20 19.21
CA LYS A 5 28.27 -2.93 19.18
C LYS A 5 27.67 -3.29 17.81
N ALA A 6 28.33 -2.90 16.72
CA ALA A 6 27.87 -3.18 15.36
C ALA A 6 27.77 -4.68 15.00
N LEU A 7 28.42 -5.57 15.78
CA LEU A 7 28.41 -7.03 15.53
C LEU A 7 27.36 -7.79 16.33
N ILE A 8 26.74 -7.15 17.33
CA ILE A 8 25.89 -7.82 18.32
C ILE A 8 24.42 -7.35 18.29
N HIS A 9 24.04 -6.55 17.30
CA HIS A 9 22.65 -6.13 17.11
C HIS A 9 22.37 -5.81 15.62
N ASP A 10 21.11 -5.93 15.22
CA ASP A 10 20.62 -5.36 13.96
C ASP A 10 20.29 -3.88 14.16
N ARG A 11 21.09 -2.99 13.57
CA ARG A 11 20.89 -1.53 13.66
C ARG A 11 19.53 -1.04 13.12
N MET A 12 18.84 -1.83 12.30
CA MET A 12 17.52 -1.48 11.77
C MET A 12 16.39 -1.79 12.74
N MET A 13 16.63 -2.62 13.77
CA MET A 13 15.60 -3.12 14.68
C MET A 13 15.92 -2.98 16.16
N GLU A 14 17.20 -2.93 16.52
CA GLU A 14 17.68 -3.10 17.89
C GLU A 14 18.55 -1.92 18.33
N THR A 15 18.78 -1.82 19.63
CA THR A 15 19.71 -0.87 20.24
C THR A 15 20.48 -1.53 21.38
N VAL A 16 21.69 -1.06 21.67
CA VAL A 16 22.57 -1.64 22.70
C VAL A 16 22.64 -0.69 23.91
N PHE A 17 22.14 -1.16 25.05
CA PHE A 17 22.31 -0.52 26.35
C PHE A 17 23.48 -1.15 27.14
N THR A 18 24.07 -0.38 28.04
CA THR A 18 25.15 -0.86 28.94
C THR A 18 24.65 -1.28 30.32
N GLU A 19 23.45 -0.85 30.71
CA GLU A 19 22.81 -1.13 32.00
C GLU A 19 21.40 -1.68 31.79
N LEU A 20 20.95 -2.59 32.65
CA LEU A 20 19.62 -3.20 32.54
C LEU A 20 18.50 -2.19 32.79
N GLU A 21 18.72 -1.24 33.69
CA GLU A 21 17.76 -0.19 34.06
C GLU A 21 17.41 0.72 32.87
N ALA A 22 18.32 0.86 31.90
CA ALA A 22 18.08 1.63 30.68
C ALA A 22 16.97 1.04 29.80
N ALA A 23 16.65 -0.26 29.96
CA ALA A 23 15.53 -0.90 29.27
C ALA A 23 14.17 -0.30 29.64
N SER A 24 14.06 0.44 30.75
CA SER A 24 12.87 1.21 31.10
C SER A 24 12.44 2.19 30.00
N ALA A 25 13.38 2.67 29.18
CA ALA A 25 13.10 3.56 28.05
C ALA A 25 12.12 2.95 27.03
N LEU A 26 12.11 1.62 26.90
CA LEU A 26 11.21 0.88 26.00
C LEU A 26 9.73 0.95 26.42
N PHE A 27 9.46 1.33 27.67
CA PHE A 27 8.12 1.39 28.25
C PHE A 27 7.65 2.82 28.52
N THR A 28 8.32 3.82 27.91
CA THR A 28 7.92 5.22 28.02
C THR A 28 6.52 5.42 27.43
N VAL A 29 5.63 6.01 28.21
CA VAL A 29 4.29 6.40 27.75
C VAL A 29 4.38 7.80 27.16
N ALA A 30 4.03 7.94 25.89
CA ALA A 30 3.94 9.22 25.21
C ALA A 30 2.49 9.72 25.16
N GLU A 31 2.30 11.04 25.25
CA GLU A 31 1.01 11.67 25.00
C GLU A 31 0.69 11.66 23.49
N PRO A 32 -0.59 11.45 23.10
CA PRO A 32 -0.99 11.54 21.70
C PRO A 32 -0.64 12.90 21.09
N LYS A 33 0.04 12.89 19.95
CA LYS A 33 0.37 14.12 19.22
C LYS A 33 -0.91 14.73 18.61
N PRO A 34 -1.10 16.06 18.68
CA PRO A 34 -2.22 16.72 18.01
C PRO A 34 -2.04 16.68 16.49
N VAL A 35 -3.17 16.83 15.77
CA VAL A 35 -3.18 16.99 14.31
C VAL A 35 -2.46 18.28 13.90
N ALA A 36 -1.74 18.25 12.77
CA ALA A 36 -1.18 19.44 12.16
C ALA A 36 -2.00 19.89 10.94
N HIS A 37 -1.96 21.19 10.66
CA HIS A 37 -2.62 21.80 9.51
C HIS A 37 -1.57 22.40 8.58
N VAL A 38 -1.79 22.31 7.27
CA VAL A 38 -0.96 22.97 6.26
C VAL A 38 -1.67 24.22 5.76
N ASP A 39 -1.05 25.38 5.93
CA ASP A 39 -1.71 26.68 5.73
C ASP A 39 -1.78 27.11 4.26
N ILE A 40 -2.57 26.40 3.46
CA ILE A 40 -2.79 26.70 2.04
C ILE A 40 -3.62 27.97 1.85
N LEU A 41 -4.52 28.32 2.77
CA LEU A 41 -5.37 29.51 2.63
C LEU A 41 -4.57 30.82 2.69
N ALA A 42 -3.56 30.91 3.56
CA ALA A 42 -2.69 32.09 3.63
C ALA A 42 -1.37 31.89 2.87
N GLY A 43 -0.76 30.71 2.98
CA GLY A 43 0.53 30.39 2.36
C GLY A 43 0.45 29.91 0.91
N GLY A 44 -0.76 29.67 0.39
CA GLY A 44 -0.99 29.25 -0.99
C GLY A 44 -0.31 27.93 -1.34
N ARG A 45 0.11 27.82 -2.61
CA ARG A 45 0.83 26.66 -3.14
C ARG A 45 2.11 26.33 -2.37
N LEU A 46 2.88 27.35 -1.99
CA LEU A 46 4.18 27.19 -1.34
C LEU A 46 4.06 26.41 -0.02
N ALA A 47 2.99 26.65 0.76
CA ALA A 47 2.74 25.89 1.99
C ALA A 47 2.60 24.38 1.72
N LEU A 48 1.99 24.00 0.59
CA LEU A 48 1.86 22.60 0.20
C LEU A 48 3.17 22.02 -0.35
N GLU A 49 3.99 22.81 -1.06
CA GLU A 49 5.32 22.38 -1.51
C GLU A 49 6.26 22.10 -0.31
N GLU A 50 6.22 22.95 0.71
CA GLU A 50 6.98 22.73 1.95
C GLU A 50 6.47 21.51 2.72
N ALA A 51 5.15 21.31 2.78
CA ALA A 51 4.55 20.12 3.36
C ALA A 51 4.93 18.84 2.58
N ASN A 52 4.98 18.91 1.24
CA ASN A 52 5.38 17.80 0.38
C ASN A 52 6.79 17.29 0.72
N VAL A 53 7.74 18.21 0.92
CA VAL A 53 9.12 17.87 1.30
C VAL A 53 9.21 17.38 2.74
N SER A 54 8.61 18.11 3.69
CA SER A 54 8.74 17.81 5.12
C SER A 54 8.06 16.50 5.54
N LEU A 55 6.92 16.17 4.92
CA LEU A 55 6.17 14.94 5.18
C LEU A 55 6.57 13.79 4.22
N GLY A 56 7.35 14.07 3.18
CA GLY A 56 7.77 13.06 2.20
C GLY A 56 6.61 12.54 1.34
N LEU A 57 5.72 13.42 0.90
CA LEU A 57 4.49 13.03 0.17
C LEU A 57 4.75 12.61 -1.28
N ALA A 58 5.87 13.05 -1.88
CA ALA A 58 6.26 12.78 -3.26
C ALA A 58 5.15 13.12 -4.30
N LEU A 59 4.44 14.22 -4.07
CA LEU A 59 3.40 14.71 -4.97
C LEU A 59 4.00 15.29 -6.25
N ALA A 60 3.35 15.02 -7.38
CA ALA A 60 3.62 15.71 -8.65
C ALA A 60 3.01 17.12 -8.67
N GLU A 61 3.47 17.96 -9.59
CA GLU A 61 3.00 19.36 -9.70
C GLU A 61 1.49 19.47 -9.93
N ASP A 62 0.92 18.58 -10.74
CA ASP A 62 -0.53 18.52 -11.00
C ASP A 62 -1.33 18.02 -9.79
N GLU A 63 -0.75 17.15 -8.96
CA GLU A 63 -1.35 16.72 -7.70
C GLU A 63 -1.34 17.84 -6.64
N ILE A 64 -0.28 18.65 -6.62
CA ILE A 64 -0.21 19.87 -5.80
C ILE A 64 -1.29 20.86 -6.24
N ASP A 65 -1.41 21.11 -7.56
CA ASP A 65 -2.45 21.96 -8.14
C ASP A 65 -3.85 21.52 -7.73
N TYR A 66 -4.11 20.23 -7.90
CA TYR A 66 -5.38 19.61 -7.54
C TYR A 66 -5.71 19.84 -6.06
N LEU A 67 -4.75 19.62 -5.16
CA LEU A 67 -4.98 19.78 -3.72
C LEU A 67 -5.21 21.25 -3.35
N VAL A 68 -4.39 22.17 -3.85
CA VAL A 68 -4.57 23.61 -3.60
C VAL A 68 -5.95 24.05 -4.06
N GLU A 69 -6.33 23.72 -5.30
CA GLU A 69 -7.63 24.10 -5.87
C GLU A 69 -8.79 23.56 -5.01
N ASN A 70 -8.75 22.29 -4.61
CA ASN A 70 -9.85 21.67 -3.88
C ASN A 70 -9.94 22.17 -2.43
N PHE A 71 -8.82 22.37 -1.73
CA PHE A 71 -8.86 22.91 -0.36
C PHE A 71 -9.21 24.40 -0.34
N THR A 72 -8.79 25.18 -1.35
CA THR A 72 -9.29 26.56 -1.53
C THR A 72 -10.81 26.59 -1.75
N LYS A 73 -11.35 25.70 -2.60
CA LYS A 73 -12.82 25.58 -2.80
C LYS A 73 -13.57 25.19 -1.53
N LEU A 74 -12.98 24.32 -0.71
CA LEU A 74 -13.55 23.91 0.58
C LEU A 74 -13.47 25.02 1.64
N GLY A 75 -12.68 26.07 1.42
CA GLY A 75 -12.54 27.18 2.35
C GLY A 75 -11.88 26.80 3.68
N ARG A 76 -11.04 25.74 3.69
CA ARG A 76 -10.30 25.30 4.87
C ARG A 76 -8.92 24.77 4.51
N ASN A 77 -8.02 24.83 5.47
CA ASN A 77 -6.71 24.17 5.36
C ASN A 77 -6.85 22.63 5.43
N PRO A 78 -6.04 21.88 4.68
CA PRO A 78 -5.92 20.44 4.88
C PRO A 78 -5.21 20.12 6.19
N ASN A 79 -5.57 18.97 6.76
CA ASN A 79 -4.80 18.33 7.80
C ASN A 79 -3.65 17.52 7.19
N ASP A 80 -2.56 17.37 7.94
CA ASP A 80 -1.43 16.49 7.58
C ASP A 80 -1.89 15.08 7.16
N ILE A 81 -2.82 14.49 7.92
CA ILE A 81 -3.36 13.15 7.66
C ILE A 81 -4.15 13.06 6.35
N GLU A 82 -4.82 14.14 5.93
CA GLU A 82 -5.56 14.17 4.66
C GLU A 82 -4.60 14.16 3.48
N LEU A 83 -3.48 14.90 3.60
CA LEU A 83 -2.42 14.93 2.59
C LEU A 83 -1.66 13.61 2.52
N MET A 84 -1.30 13.03 3.67
CA MET A 84 -0.68 11.70 3.74
C MET A 84 -1.58 10.64 3.12
N MET A 85 -2.88 10.63 3.45
CA MET A 85 -3.84 9.71 2.84
C MET A 85 -3.89 9.88 1.32
N PHE A 86 -3.97 11.12 0.84
CA PHE A 86 -4.00 11.41 -0.59
C PHE A 86 -2.74 10.94 -1.30
N ALA A 87 -1.56 11.25 -0.75
CA ALA A 87 -0.27 10.86 -1.30
C ALA A 87 -0.14 9.33 -1.40
N GLN A 88 -0.49 8.60 -0.33
CA GLN A 88 -0.43 7.15 -0.33
C GLN A 88 -1.39 6.54 -1.37
N ALA A 89 -2.62 7.06 -1.48
CA ALA A 89 -3.61 6.57 -2.43
C ALA A 89 -3.25 6.85 -3.90
N ASN A 90 -2.53 7.93 -4.17
CA ASN A 90 -2.14 8.36 -5.53
C ASN A 90 -0.69 8.03 -5.89
N SER A 91 0.05 7.38 -5.00
CA SER A 91 1.37 6.82 -5.32
C SER A 91 1.30 5.88 -6.52
N GLU A 92 2.42 5.76 -7.25
CA GLU A 92 2.51 4.85 -8.40
C GLU A 92 2.12 3.42 -8.02
N HIS A 93 2.65 2.93 -6.90
CA HIS A 93 2.41 1.58 -6.38
C HIS A 93 0.93 1.30 -6.11
N CYS A 94 0.17 2.28 -5.62
CA CYS A 94 -1.27 2.10 -5.34
C CYS A 94 -2.12 2.31 -6.59
N ARG A 95 -1.82 3.35 -7.38
CA ARG A 95 -2.67 3.78 -8.49
C ARG A 95 -2.35 3.06 -9.80
N HIS A 96 -1.20 2.40 -9.88
CA HIS A 96 -0.73 1.69 -11.06
C HIS A 96 -0.77 2.60 -12.31
N LYS A 97 -0.25 3.82 -12.16
CA LYS A 97 -0.30 4.89 -13.19
C LYS A 97 0.31 4.39 -14.51
N ILE A 98 1.49 3.76 -14.45
CA ILE A 98 2.21 3.23 -15.61
C ILE A 98 1.39 2.15 -16.34
N PHE A 99 0.77 1.23 -15.60
CA PHE A 99 -0.03 0.15 -16.19
C PHE A 99 -1.30 0.64 -16.88
N ASN A 100 -1.82 1.81 -16.49
CA ASN A 100 -3.01 2.42 -17.06
C ASN A 100 -2.71 3.54 -18.07
N ALA A 101 -1.45 3.93 -18.23
CA ALA A 101 -1.06 5.01 -19.13
C ALA A 101 -1.27 4.67 -20.61
N ASP A 102 -1.40 5.73 -21.41
CA ASP A 102 -1.24 5.68 -22.86
C ASP A 102 0.26 5.63 -23.21
N TRP A 103 0.59 5.02 -24.35
CA TRP A 103 1.98 4.79 -24.76
C TRP A 103 2.20 5.27 -26.19
N THR A 104 3.34 5.94 -26.41
CA THR A 104 3.89 6.22 -27.74
C THR A 104 5.25 5.53 -27.82
N ILE A 105 5.43 4.62 -28.78
CA ILE A 105 6.67 3.84 -28.96
C ILE A 105 7.21 4.15 -30.34
N ASP A 106 8.44 4.63 -30.41
CA ASP A 106 9.11 5.01 -31.67
C ASP A 106 8.29 5.97 -32.55
N GLY A 107 7.57 6.89 -31.89
CA GLY A 107 6.71 7.89 -32.54
C GLY A 107 5.33 7.37 -32.95
N VAL A 108 4.96 6.16 -32.55
CA VAL A 108 3.65 5.55 -32.87
C VAL A 108 2.83 5.35 -31.59
N ASP A 109 1.65 5.96 -31.56
CA ASP A 109 0.69 5.79 -30.46
C ASP A 109 0.11 4.37 -30.43
N GLN A 110 0.00 3.82 -29.23
CA GLN A 110 -0.48 2.46 -28.98
C GLN A 110 -1.95 2.49 -28.56
N GLU A 111 -2.74 1.55 -29.09
CA GLU A 111 -4.20 1.50 -28.86
C GLU A 111 -4.60 1.05 -27.45
N LYS A 112 -3.70 0.39 -26.72
CA LYS A 112 -4.01 -0.26 -25.43
C LYS A 112 -2.94 0.08 -24.39
N SER A 113 -3.38 0.37 -23.18
CA SER A 113 -2.51 0.36 -22.00
C SER A 113 -2.03 -1.07 -21.68
N LEU A 114 -0.96 -1.17 -20.87
CA LEU A 114 -0.45 -2.48 -20.42
C LEU A 114 -1.54 -3.31 -19.75
N PHE A 115 -2.33 -2.70 -18.87
CA PHE A 115 -3.41 -3.43 -18.18
C PHE A 115 -4.53 -3.85 -19.13
N LYS A 116 -4.83 -3.07 -20.18
CA LYS A 116 -5.81 -3.47 -21.19
C LYS A 116 -5.30 -4.64 -22.05
N MET A 117 -4.00 -4.72 -22.33
CA MET A 117 -3.39 -5.89 -22.95
C MET A 117 -3.50 -7.14 -22.06
N ILE A 118 -3.29 -7.02 -20.74
CA ILE A 118 -3.50 -8.14 -19.81
C ILE A 118 -4.96 -8.59 -19.78
N LYS A 119 -5.92 -7.65 -19.68
CA LYS A 119 -7.36 -7.97 -19.70
C LYS A 119 -7.82 -8.67 -20.98
N ASN A 120 -7.11 -8.46 -22.10
CA ASN A 120 -7.44 -9.12 -23.35
C ASN A 120 -7.31 -10.66 -23.29
N THR A 121 -6.45 -11.18 -22.41
CA THR A 121 -6.35 -12.64 -22.17
C THR A 121 -7.66 -13.20 -21.62
N PHE A 122 -8.29 -12.50 -20.68
CA PHE A 122 -9.59 -12.88 -20.13
C PHE A 122 -10.75 -12.63 -21.11
N GLU A 123 -10.68 -11.56 -21.92
CA GLU A 123 -11.66 -11.32 -23.00
C GLU A 123 -11.68 -12.47 -24.03
N THR A 124 -10.51 -13.07 -24.26
CA THR A 124 -10.32 -14.15 -25.25
C THR A 124 -10.60 -15.54 -24.66
N THR A 125 -10.27 -15.75 -23.39
CA THR A 125 -10.41 -17.05 -22.70
C THR A 125 -11.02 -16.84 -21.32
N PRO A 126 -12.35 -16.65 -21.25
CA PRO A 126 -13.05 -16.44 -19.98
C PRO A 126 -13.35 -17.76 -19.24
N ASP A 127 -13.11 -18.90 -19.88
CA ASP A 127 -13.44 -20.23 -19.39
C ASP A 127 -12.89 -20.46 -17.97
N HIS A 128 -13.74 -21.03 -17.11
CA HIS A 128 -13.40 -21.40 -15.73
C HIS A 128 -13.06 -20.24 -14.78
N VAL A 129 -13.06 -18.98 -15.22
CA VAL A 129 -12.79 -17.84 -14.34
C VAL A 129 -14.07 -17.36 -13.65
N LEU A 130 -14.05 -17.30 -12.31
CA LEU A 130 -15.14 -16.78 -11.49
C LEU A 130 -14.92 -15.30 -11.11
N SER A 131 -13.65 -14.92 -10.92
CA SER A 131 -13.26 -13.55 -10.60
C SER A 131 -11.88 -13.21 -11.18
N ALA A 132 -11.79 -12.08 -11.88
CA ALA A 132 -10.55 -11.47 -12.32
C ALA A 132 -10.69 -9.93 -12.26
N TYR A 133 -9.64 -9.24 -11.84
CA TYR A 133 -9.52 -7.77 -11.84
C TYR A 133 -10.54 -6.98 -11.01
N LYS A 134 -11.29 -7.63 -10.11
CA LYS A 134 -12.32 -7.01 -9.28
C LYS A 134 -12.20 -7.35 -7.79
N ASP A 135 -11.09 -7.97 -7.40
CA ASP A 135 -10.78 -8.39 -6.04
C ASP A 135 -9.24 -8.48 -5.87
N ASN A 136 -8.78 -8.70 -4.64
CA ASN A 136 -7.37 -8.86 -4.29
C ASN A 136 -6.76 -10.19 -4.74
N ALA A 137 -7.56 -11.10 -5.30
CA ALA A 137 -7.13 -12.36 -5.88
C ALA A 137 -8.01 -12.73 -7.09
N ALA A 138 -7.46 -13.51 -8.01
CA ALA A 138 -8.26 -14.17 -9.04
C ALA A 138 -8.84 -15.48 -8.47
N VAL A 139 -10.00 -15.91 -9.00
CA VAL A 139 -10.66 -17.15 -8.59
C VAL A 139 -11.10 -17.92 -9.84
N MET A 140 -10.78 -19.21 -9.89
CA MET A 140 -11.23 -20.13 -10.93
C MET A 140 -12.04 -21.30 -10.36
N THR A 141 -12.85 -21.93 -11.22
CA THR A 141 -13.62 -23.13 -10.87
C THR A 141 -12.67 -24.24 -10.43
N GLY A 142 -12.99 -24.87 -9.30
CA GLY A 142 -12.25 -26.02 -8.77
C GLY A 142 -13.05 -27.31 -8.91
N SER A 143 -13.14 -28.08 -7.83
CA SER A 143 -13.82 -29.38 -7.84
C SER A 143 -14.75 -29.54 -6.66
N LYS A 144 -15.78 -30.37 -6.83
CA LYS A 144 -16.65 -30.78 -5.73
C LYS A 144 -15.94 -31.80 -4.85
N VAL A 145 -15.71 -31.45 -3.59
CA VAL A 145 -14.94 -32.24 -2.63
C VAL A 145 -15.58 -32.18 -1.24
N GLY A 146 -15.11 -33.00 -0.31
CA GLY A 146 -15.46 -32.85 1.10
C GLY A 146 -14.53 -31.83 1.78
N ARG A 147 -15.00 -30.60 2.00
CA ARG A 147 -14.25 -29.61 2.78
C ARG A 147 -14.35 -29.95 4.26
N PHE A 148 -13.22 -30.05 4.95
CA PHE A 148 -13.15 -30.59 6.29
C PHE A 148 -12.92 -29.48 7.32
N PHE A 149 -13.95 -29.17 8.11
CA PHE A 149 -13.90 -28.16 9.17
C PHE A 149 -14.99 -28.46 10.22
N PRO A 150 -14.87 -27.94 11.46
CA PRO A 150 -15.83 -28.24 12.52
C PRO A 150 -17.19 -27.62 12.23
N ASP A 151 -18.26 -28.37 12.47
CA ASP A 151 -19.60 -27.81 12.48
C ASP A 151 -19.72 -26.77 13.62
N PRO A 152 -20.23 -25.56 13.36
CA PRO A 152 -20.24 -24.48 14.35
C PRO A 152 -21.18 -24.75 15.55
N LYS A 153 -22.12 -25.68 15.44
CA LYS A 153 -23.05 -26.05 16.52
C LYS A 153 -22.52 -27.22 17.34
N THR A 154 -22.11 -28.31 16.70
CA THR A 154 -21.66 -29.52 17.40
C THR A 154 -20.19 -29.46 17.79
N ARG A 155 -19.41 -28.57 17.16
CA ARG A 155 -17.95 -28.45 17.28
C ARG A 155 -17.19 -29.72 16.87
N GLN A 156 -17.86 -30.63 16.16
CA GLN A 156 -17.24 -31.85 15.64
C GLN A 156 -16.78 -31.64 14.20
N TYR A 157 -15.59 -32.15 13.88
CA TYR A 157 -15.08 -32.15 12.52
C TYR A 157 -15.90 -33.09 11.63
N THR A 158 -16.32 -32.60 10.48
CA THR A 158 -17.05 -33.37 9.48
C THR A 158 -16.68 -32.90 8.07
N TYR A 159 -17.00 -33.71 7.07
CA TYR A 159 -16.89 -33.34 5.66
C TYR A 159 -18.15 -32.61 5.20
N HIS A 160 -17.95 -31.46 4.54
CA HIS A 160 -18.98 -30.66 3.90
C HIS A 160 -18.80 -30.77 2.38
N HIS A 161 -19.71 -31.46 1.68
CA HIS A 161 -19.59 -31.69 0.25
C HIS A 161 -20.05 -30.47 -0.56
N GLU A 162 -19.08 -29.66 -1.00
CA GLU A 162 -19.28 -28.40 -1.71
C GLU A 162 -18.21 -28.19 -2.78
N ASP A 163 -18.38 -27.19 -3.63
CA ASP A 163 -17.36 -26.79 -4.59
C ASP A 163 -16.21 -26.09 -3.86
N ALA A 164 -15.02 -26.69 -3.91
CA ALA A 164 -13.79 -26.04 -3.47
C ALA A 164 -13.14 -25.36 -4.68
N HIS A 165 -13.48 -24.09 -4.89
CA HIS A 165 -12.85 -23.25 -5.91
C HIS A 165 -11.40 -22.90 -5.56
N ILE A 166 -10.63 -22.44 -6.55
CA ILE A 166 -9.20 -22.19 -6.40
C ILE A 166 -8.95 -20.69 -6.59
N LEU A 167 -8.40 -20.05 -5.56
CA LEU A 167 -7.93 -18.66 -5.63
C LEU A 167 -6.42 -18.61 -5.89
N MET A 168 -5.96 -17.54 -6.53
CA MET A 168 -4.53 -17.30 -6.77
C MET A 168 -4.20 -15.81 -6.69
N LYS A 169 -3.06 -15.50 -6.06
CA LYS A 169 -2.46 -14.17 -5.96
C LYS A 169 -0.95 -14.32 -5.81
N VAL A 170 -0.22 -13.38 -6.40
CA VAL A 170 1.22 -13.21 -6.24
C VAL A 170 1.48 -11.74 -5.94
N GLU A 171 2.36 -11.48 -4.98
CA GLU A 171 2.82 -10.14 -4.60
C GLU A 171 4.35 -10.15 -4.49
N THR A 172 4.94 -8.96 -4.42
CA THR A 172 6.39 -8.79 -4.24
C THR A 172 6.64 -7.77 -3.13
N HIS A 173 7.75 -7.91 -2.40
CA HIS A 173 8.11 -7.00 -1.30
C HIS A 173 9.54 -6.42 -1.49
N ASN A 174 9.89 -6.10 -2.74
CA ASN A 174 11.28 -5.87 -3.16
C ASN A 174 12.00 -4.75 -2.39
N HIS A 175 11.39 -3.57 -2.27
CA HIS A 175 12.00 -2.41 -1.62
C HIS A 175 12.29 -2.65 -0.12
N PRO A 176 11.31 -3.02 0.72
CA PRO A 176 11.58 -3.30 2.14
C PRO A 176 12.56 -4.47 2.35
N THR A 177 12.50 -5.53 1.53
CA THR A 177 13.48 -6.63 1.59
C THR A 177 14.93 -6.15 1.37
N ALA A 178 15.14 -5.10 0.55
CA ALA A 178 16.47 -4.52 0.37
C ALA A 178 16.98 -3.75 1.59
N ILE A 179 16.08 -3.30 2.48
CA ILE A 179 16.40 -2.55 3.70
C ILE A 179 16.58 -3.49 4.89
N SER A 180 15.61 -4.37 5.12
CA SER A 180 15.67 -5.42 6.15
C SER A 180 15.05 -6.69 5.56
N PRO A 181 15.83 -7.73 5.26
CA PRO A 181 15.38 -8.83 4.42
C PRO A 181 14.51 -9.87 5.14
N TRP A 182 14.50 -9.87 6.47
CA TRP A 182 13.73 -10.82 7.27
C TRP A 182 12.26 -10.42 7.45
N PRO A 183 11.92 -9.22 7.95
CA PRO A 183 10.52 -8.80 8.07
C PRO A 183 9.87 -8.62 6.69
#